data_AF-A0A7V2G073-F1
#
_entry.id   AF-A0A7V2G073-F1
#
_cell.length_a   1.000
_cell.length_b   1.000
_cell.length_c   1.000
_cell.angle_alpha   90.00
_cell.angle_beta   90.00
_cell.angle_gamma   90.00
#
_symmetry.space_group_name_H-M   'P 1'
#
loop_
_entity.id
_entity.type
_entity.pdbx_description
1 polymer ?
#
loop_
_entity_poly.entity_id
_entity_poly.type
_entity_poly.pdbx_seq_one_letter_code
_entity_poly.pdbx_strand_id
1 'polypeptide(L)'
;MGAMLWLQGRPMSRAKGELALIEAFRQRARRTDAVLLGIGDDMAAVNFGGQQVLITADMLLDGVHFDRTRHTVRQIGRKAV
;
A
#
# COMPACT_ATOMS: atom_id res chain seq x y z
N MET A 1 12.05 22.90 16.47
CA MET A 1 11.58 22.52 15.12
C MET A 1 12.36 21.26 14.72
N GLY A 2 11.95 20.01 14.97
CA GLY A 2 10.61 19.47 15.09
C GLY A 2 10.29 18.45 13.99
N ALA A 3 11.28 17.76 13.41
CA ALA A 3 11.08 16.67 12.45
C ALA A 3 12.36 15.81 12.31
N MET A 4 12.82 15.17 13.38
CA MET A 4 13.96 14.25 13.28
C MET A 4 13.94 13.18 14.39
N LEU A 5 12.82 12.46 14.52
CA LEU A 5 12.68 11.39 15.52
C LEU A 5 11.86 10.18 15.03
N TRP A 6 11.99 9.81 13.74
CA TRP A 6 11.35 8.60 13.20
C TRP A 6 12.33 7.51 12.72
N LEU A 7 13.65 7.68 12.89
CA LEU A 7 14.67 6.74 12.41
C LEU A 7 15.48 6.03 13.51
N GLN A 8 14.94 5.89 14.72
CA GLN A 8 15.57 4.99 15.72
C GLN A 8 14.96 3.59 15.60
N GLY A 9 15.74 2.71 14.97
CA GLY A 9 15.40 1.34 14.64
C GLY A 9 14.90 0.55 15.84
N ARG A 10 13.63 0.15 15.78
CA ARG A 10 13.17 -1.02 16.53
C ARG A 10 13.85 -2.24 15.91
N PRO A 11 14.46 -3.16 16.70
CA PRO A 11 14.87 -4.44 16.16
C PRO A 11 13.61 -5.10 15.59
N MET A 12 13.52 -5.22 14.26
CA MET A 12 12.42 -5.92 13.64
C MET A 12 12.53 -7.38 14.07
N SER A 13 11.68 -7.80 15.00
CA SER A 13 11.29 -9.19 15.09
C SER A 13 10.99 -9.67 13.67
N ARG A 14 11.43 -10.89 13.32
CA ARG A 14 11.15 -11.51 12.00
C ARG A 14 9.69 -11.22 11.65
N ALA A 15 9.45 -10.38 10.65
CA ALA A 15 8.11 -9.92 10.32
C ALA A 15 7.20 -11.14 10.15
N LYS A 16 5.95 -11.07 10.63
CA LYS A 16 4.94 -12.13 10.52
C LYS A 16 3.70 -11.58 9.82
N GLY A 17 2.89 -12.47 9.25
CA GLY A 17 1.65 -12.08 8.57
C GLY A 17 1.90 -11.17 7.36
N GLU A 18 1.04 -10.17 7.20
CA GLU A 18 1.08 -9.23 6.06
C GLU A 18 2.43 -8.53 5.90
N LEU A 19 3.04 -8.07 6.99
CA LEU A 19 4.33 -7.37 6.93
C LEU A 19 5.45 -8.26 6.38
N ALA A 20 5.40 -9.56 6.68
CA ALA A 20 6.35 -10.53 6.12
C ALA A 20 6.16 -10.70 4.61
N LEU A 21 4.89 -10.70 4.17
CA LEU A 21 4.52 -10.86 2.77
C LEU A 21 4.92 -9.62 1.95
N ILE A 22 4.68 -8.41 2.48
CA ILE A 22 5.12 -7.16 1.86
C ILE A 22 6.64 -7.18 1.67
N GLU A 23 7.39 -7.57 2.70
CA GLU A 23 8.84 -7.64 2.62
C GLU A 23 9.32 -8.69 1.61
N ALA A 24 8.67 -9.86 1.56
CA ALA A 24 8.96 -10.88 0.56
C ALA A 24 8.71 -10.38 -0.88
N PHE A 25 7.65 -9.62 -1.12
CA PHE A 25 7.39 -9.00 -2.44
C PHE A 25 8.40 -7.91 -2.75
N ARG A 26 8.73 -7.04 -1.79
CA ARG A 26 9.74 -5.99 -1.93
C ARG A 26 11.09 -6.57 -2.35
N GLN A 27 11.51 -7.69 -1.78
CA GLN A 27 12.76 -8.37 -2.11
C GLN A 27 12.78 -8.98 -3.52
N ARG A 28 11.61 -9.35 -4.06
CA ARG A 28 11.46 -9.99 -5.39
C ARG A 28 11.14 -8.99 -6.50
N ALA A 29 10.71 -7.78 -6.15
CA ALA A 29 10.35 -6.75 -7.11
C ALA A 29 11.56 -6.30 -7.93
N ARG A 30 11.37 -6.15 -9.24
CA ARG A 30 12.41 -5.60 -10.13
C ARG A 30 12.58 -4.12 -9.84
N ARG A 31 13.83 -3.67 -9.74
CA ARG A 31 14.17 -2.25 -9.59
C ARG A 31 14.42 -1.64 -10.97
N THR A 32 13.91 -0.43 -11.16
CA THR A 32 14.09 0.39 -12.36
C THR A 32 14.02 1.85 -11.95
N ASP A 33 14.73 2.72 -12.66
CA ASP A 33 14.73 4.17 -12.41
C ASP A 33 13.35 4.82 -12.68
N ALA A 34 12.46 4.10 -13.37
CA ALA A 34 11.08 4.52 -13.56
C ALA A 34 10.24 4.41 -12.28
N VAL A 35 10.64 3.63 -11.26
CA VAL A 35 9.93 3.54 -9.98
C VAL A 35 10.61 4.46 -8.97
N LEU A 36 9.99 5.60 -8.70
CA LEU A 36 10.50 6.65 -7.80
C LEU A 36 10.27 6.29 -6.34
N LEU A 37 9.13 5.66 -6.04
CA LEU A 37 8.77 5.11 -4.73
C LEU A 37 8.20 3.71 -4.90
N GLY A 38 8.87 2.72 -4.30
CA GLY A 38 8.56 1.29 -4.43
C GLY A 38 7.60 0.76 -3.35
N ILE A 39 7.61 -0.57 -3.18
CA ILE A 39 6.66 -1.29 -2.31
C ILE A 39 6.80 -0.90 -0.82
N GLY A 40 5.65 -0.75 -0.16
CA GLY A 40 5.47 -0.67 1.29
C GLY A 40 5.45 0.76 1.85
N ASP A 41 4.90 1.65 1.04
CA ASP A 41 4.25 2.91 1.42
C ASP A 41 2.76 2.82 0.96
N ASP A 42 1.95 3.86 1.18
CA ASP A 42 0.51 3.87 0.83
C ASP A 42 0.23 3.81 -0.68
N MET A 43 1.21 4.19 -1.50
CA MET A 43 1.14 4.20 -2.95
C MET A 43 2.54 4.09 -3.57
N ALA A 44 2.61 3.59 -4.79
CA ALA A 44 3.81 3.68 -5.61
C ALA A 44 3.86 5.04 -6.33
N ALA A 45 5.06 5.57 -6.52
CA ALA A 45 5.30 6.70 -7.41
C ALA A 45 6.16 6.22 -8.59
N VAL A 46 5.71 6.51 -9.80
CA VAL A 46 6.42 6.13 -11.03
C VAL A 46 6.63 7.34 -11.93
N ASN A 47 7.78 7.38 -12.61
CA ASN A 47 8.04 8.31 -13.69
C ASN A 47 7.46 7.73 -14.99
N PHE A 48 6.42 8.37 -15.51
CA PHE A 48 5.81 8.04 -16.78
C PHE A 48 5.99 9.21 -17.76
N GLY A 49 6.99 9.10 -18.64
CA GLY A 49 7.25 10.13 -19.66
C GLY A 49 7.65 11.51 -19.11
N GLY A 50 8.36 11.55 -17.97
CA GLY A 50 8.76 12.80 -17.31
C GLY A 50 7.72 13.34 -16.33
N GLN A 51 6.57 12.66 -16.18
CA GLN A 51 5.56 12.99 -15.20
C GLN A 51 5.58 11.98 -14.05
N GLN A 52 5.44 12.48 -12.82
CA GLN A 52 5.23 11.61 -11.67
C GLN A 52 3.77 11.19 -11.59
N VAL A 53 3.53 9.88 -11.63
CA VAL A 53 2.21 9.25 -11.49
C VAL A 53 2.19 8.45 -10.20
N LEU A 54 1.13 8.62 -9.42
CA LEU A 54 0.89 7.88 -8.18
C LEU A 54 -0.09 6.75 -8.45
N ILE A 55 0.22 5.55 -7.97
CA ILE A 55 -0.58 4.34 -8.21
C ILE A 55 -0.81 3.65 -6.88
N THR A 56 -2.07 3.41 -6.55
CA THR A 56 -2.49 2.55 -5.45
C THR A 56 -3.63 1.65 -5.91
N ALA A 57 -3.86 0.56 -5.18
CA ALA A 57 -4.94 -0.35 -5.44
C ALA A 57 -5.41 -0.97 -4.12
N ASP A 58 -6.72 -0.89 -3.88
CA ASP A 58 -7.39 -1.48 -2.73
C ASP A 58 -8.43 -2.51 -3.18
N MET A 59 -8.78 -3.43 -2.28
CA MET A 59 -9.81 -4.44 -2.51
C MET A 59 -10.80 -4.48 -1.35
N LEU A 60 -12.10 -4.50 -1.68
CA LEU A 60 -13.17 -4.72 -0.71
C LEU A 60 -13.81 -6.10 -0.93
N LEU A 61 -13.91 -6.86 0.16
CA LEU A 61 -14.48 -8.22 0.20
C LEU A 61 -15.79 -8.25 1.00
N ASP A 62 -16.81 -8.90 0.46
CA ASP A 62 -18.08 -9.18 1.16
C ASP A 62 -17.82 -10.11 2.37
N GLY A 63 -18.47 -9.83 3.49
CA GLY A 63 -18.26 -10.50 4.78
C GLY A 63 -17.03 -10.03 5.58
N VAL A 64 -16.16 -9.20 4.99
CA VAL A 64 -14.99 -8.60 5.69
C VAL A 64 -15.12 -7.08 5.74
N HIS A 65 -15.32 -6.46 4.57
CA HIS A 65 -15.32 -5.00 4.41
C HIS A 65 -16.73 -4.42 4.27
N PHE A 66 -17.67 -5.21 3.74
CA PHE A 66 -19.08 -4.88 3.61
C PHE A 66 -19.93 -6.15 3.73
N ASP A 67 -21.25 -5.97 3.74
CA ASP A 67 -22.26 -7.05 3.77
C ASP A 67 -23.39 -6.68 2.80
N ARG A 68 -23.59 -7.47 1.75
CA ARG A 68 -24.63 -7.21 0.72
C ARG A 68 -26.06 -7.31 1.23
N THR A 69 -26.29 -7.98 2.35
CA THR A 69 -27.63 -8.07 2.97
C THR A 69 -28.00 -6.79 3.73
N ARG A 70 -27.02 -5.95 4.06
CA ARG A 70 -27.18 -4.75 4.88
C ARG A 70 -26.80 -3.45 4.16
N HIS A 71 -25.91 -3.53 3.19
CA HIS A 71 -25.39 -2.38 2.46
C HIS A 71 -25.89 -2.35 1.03
N THR A 72 -26.38 -1.19 0.60
CA THR A 72 -26.73 -0.94 -0.80
C THR A 72 -25.48 -0.91 -1.68
N VAL A 73 -25.63 -1.24 -2.97
CA VAL A 73 -24.55 -1.14 -3.96
C VAL A 73 -23.95 0.27 -4.01
N ARG A 74 -24.75 1.32 -3.79
CA ARG A 74 -24.27 2.71 -3.72
C ARG A 74 -23.34 2.95 -2.52
N GLN A 75 -23.65 2.39 -1.35
CA GLN A 75 -22.78 2.52 -0.17
C GLN A 75 -21.47 1.74 -0.36
N ILE A 76 -21.54 0.55 -0.95
CA ILE A 76 -20.36 -0.26 -1.28
C ILE A 76 -19.48 0.49 -2.28
N GLY A 77 -20.06 1.02 -3.37
CA GLY A 77 -19.34 1.82 -4.37
C GLY A 77 -18.74 3.09 -3.79
N ARG A 78 -19.45 3.79 -2.90
CA ARG A 78 -18.90 4.96 -2.19
C ARG A 78 -17.69 4.60 -1.33
N LYS A 79 -17.65 3.42 -0.73
CA LYS A 79 -16.52 2.98 0.11
C LYS A 79 -15.31 2.56 -0.72
N ALA A 80 -15.52 2.16 -1.98
CA ALA A 80 -14.48 1.67 -2.87
C ALA A 80 -13.63 2.79 -3.52
N VAL A 81 -13.98 4.06 -3.26
CA VAL A 81 -13.34 5.27 -3.81
C VAL A 81 -13.01 6.20 -2.65
#